data_AF-A0A5N6SKT8-F1
#
_entry.id   AF-A0A5N6SKT8-F1
#
_cell.length_a   1.000
_cell.length_b   1.000
_cell.length_c   1.000
_cell.angle_alpha   90.00
_cell.angle_beta   90.00
_cell.angle_gamma   90.00
#
_symmetry.space_group_name_H-M   'P 1'
#
loop_
_entity.id
_entity.type
_entity.pdbx_description
1 polymer ?
#
loop_
_entity_poly.entity_id
_entity_poly.type
_entity_poly.pdbx_seq_one_letter_code
_entity_poly.pdbx_strand_id
1 'polypeptide(L)'
;MHICKNCLQRSLEIQLFSSTLGPLTCPLCHEQLSDDEVQRWASKGTFEAYNHLRTRQMLEEDAEFVTCVRQDCGYGQLHAGGLEDPIVVCGSCGTRTCFIHRHSVWHDGLTCSEYEEYIRHRSDDPEARSEFQTSYQIPPRIHALRHDPEDWSTQVAMSMRTIAETARPCPGCNVATERSGGCKHMTCTCIAHGIKISR
;
A
#
# COMPACT_ATOMS: atom_id res chain seq x y z
N MET A 1 33.87 -30.52 -17.43
CA MET A 1 33.29 -29.30 -18.04
C MET A 1 33.31 -28.23 -16.96
N HIS A 2 34.02 -27.11 -17.16
CA HIS A 2 34.22 -26.11 -16.11
C HIS A 2 33.70 -24.75 -16.57
N ILE A 3 32.99 -24.05 -15.69
CA ILE A 3 32.57 -22.67 -15.86
C ILE A 3 33.34 -21.83 -14.84
N CYS A 4 33.81 -20.64 -15.23
CA CYS A 4 34.44 -19.75 -14.27
C CYS A 4 33.38 -19.04 -13.41
N LYS A 5 33.79 -18.56 -12.23
CA LYS A 5 32.90 -17.85 -11.30
C LYS A 5 32.15 -16.68 -11.97
N ASN A 6 32.86 -15.89 -12.78
CA ASN A 6 32.25 -14.72 -13.43
C ASN A 6 31.18 -15.11 -14.46
N CYS A 7 31.41 -16.19 -15.21
CA CYS A 7 30.41 -16.71 -16.16
C CYS A 7 29.20 -17.28 -15.43
N LEU A 8 29.40 -17.97 -14.30
CA LEU A 8 28.30 -18.47 -13.48
C LEU A 8 27.49 -17.30 -12.89
N GLN A 9 28.13 -16.29 -12.31
CA GLN A 9 27.46 -15.09 -11.80
C GLN A 9 26.60 -14.41 -12.85
N ARG A 10 27.16 -14.18 -14.03
CA ARG A 10 26.43 -13.56 -15.15
C ARG A 10 25.27 -14.43 -15.63
N SER A 11 25.45 -15.75 -15.64
CA SER A 11 24.35 -16.66 -15.98
C SER A 11 23.21 -16.59 -14.97
N LEU A 12 23.50 -16.52 -13.66
CA LEU A 12 22.49 -16.42 -12.62
C LEU A 12 21.76 -15.07 -12.68
N GLU A 13 22.49 -13.99 -12.93
CA GLU A 13 21.93 -12.66 -13.14
C GLU A 13 20.96 -12.65 -14.33
N ILE A 14 21.37 -13.18 -15.48
CA ILE A 14 20.51 -13.25 -16.67
C ILE A 14 19.27 -14.09 -16.38
N GLN A 15 19.41 -15.27 -15.76
CA GLN A 15 18.28 -16.13 -15.43
C GLN A 15 17.28 -15.42 -14.50
N LEU A 16 17.76 -14.65 -13.51
CA LEU A 16 16.91 -13.93 -12.55
C LEU A 16 16.13 -12.77 -13.19
N PHE A 17 16.75 -12.05 -14.14
CA PHE A 17 16.16 -10.85 -14.74
C PHE A 17 15.52 -11.05 -16.12
N SER A 18 15.81 -12.16 -16.80
CA SER A 18 15.07 -12.58 -17.99
C SER A 18 13.69 -13.06 -17.54
N SER A 19 12.62 -12.56 -18.16
CA SER A 19 11.21 -12.55 -17.71
C SER A 19 10.54 -13.88 -17.36
N THR A 20 11.28 -14.98 -17.23
CA THR A 20 10.84 -16.28 -16.72
C THR A 20 11.04 -16.34 -15.21
N LEU A 21 9.95 -16.27 -14.45
CA LEU A 21 9.88 -16.55 -13.01
C LEU A 21 10.08 -18.05 -12.75
N GLY A 22 11.29 -18.56 -13.02
CA GLY A 22 11.67 -19.95 -12.84
C GLY A 22 12.79 -20.11 -11.81
N PRO A 23 13.01 -21.33 -11.32
CA PRO A 23 14.14 -21.61 -10.42
C PRO A 23 15.49 -21.39 -11.13
N LEU A 24 16.48 -20.90 -10.38
CA LEU A 24 17.83 -20.76 -10.91
C LEU A 24 18.48 -22.13 -11.12
N THR A 25 19.06 -22.34 -12.29
CA THR A 25 19.65 -23.63 -12.69
C THR A 25 21.11 -23.48 -13.07
N CYS A 26 21.86 -24.57 -12.91
CA CYS A 26 23.23 -24.65 -13.39
C CYS A 26 23.25 -24.66 -14.93
N PRO A 27 24.01 -23.77 -15.61
CA PRO A 27 24.03 -23.70 -17.08
C PRO A 27 24.73 -24.89 -17.75
N LEU A 28 25.37 -25.79 -16.99
CA LEU A 28 26.10 -26.95 -17.53
C LEU A 28 25.31 -28.27 -17.43
N CYS A 29 24.54 -28.45 -16.36
CA CYS A 29 23.78 -29.67 -16.12
C CYS A 29 22.27 -29.44 -16.00
N HIS A 30 21.82 -28.18 -16.00
CA HIS A 30 20.42 -27.76 -15.85
C HIS A 30 19.76 -28.16 -14.52
N GLU A 31 20.53 -28.63 -13.55
CA GLU A 31 20.05 -28.92 -12.20
C GLU A 31 19.69 -27.63 -11.45
N GLN A 32 18.63 -27.69 -10.63
CA GLN A 32 18.22 -26.56 -9.80
C GLN A 32 19.27 -26.28 -8.71
N LEU A 33 19.63 -25.02 -8.53
CA LEU A 33 20.54 -24.61 -7.47
C LEU A 33 19.78 -24.43 -6.15
N SER A 34 20.38 -24.92 -5.06
CA SER A 34 19.94 -24.65 -3.69
C SER A 34 20.20 -23.19 -3.28
N ASP A 35 19.51 -22.72 -2.24
CA ASP A 35 19.71 -21.36 -1.70
C ASP A 35 21.16 -21.10 -1.29
N ASP A 36 21.81 -22.08 -0.68
CA ASP A 36 23.22 -22.03 -0.31
C ASP A 36 24.15 -21.92 -1.52
N GLU A 37 23.82 -22.59 -2.62
CA GLU A 37 24.60 -22.50 -3.86
C GLU A 37 24.42 -21.16 -4.54
N VAL A 38 23.19 -20.62 -4.58
CA VAL A 38 22.93 -19.28 -5.11
C VAL A 38 23.68 -18.24 -4.26
N GLN A 39 23.62 -18.33 -2.93
CA GLN A 39 24.37 -17.44 -2.03
C GLN A 39 25.88 -17.51 -2.26
N ARG A 40 26.41 -18.71 -2.46
CA ARG A 40 27.85 -18.93 -2.65
C ARG A 40 28.36 -18.38 -3.98
N TRP A 41 27.57 -18.54 -5.05
CA TRP A 41 28.04 -18.31 -6.41
C TRP A 41 27.54 -17.01 -7.04
N ALA A 42 26.37 -16.52 -6.67
CA ALA A 42 25.81 -15.30 -7.24
C ALA A 42 26.62 -14.05 -6.84
N SER A 43 26.37 -12.94 -7.53
CA SER A 43 26.84 -11.64 -7.05
C SER A 43 26.01 -11.21 -5.83
N LYS A 44 26.52 -10.27 -5.02
CA LYS A 44 25.79 -9.74 -3.87
C LYS A 44 24.41 -9.20 -4.26
N GLY A 45 24.33 -8.37 -5.31
CA GLY A 45 23.06 -7.80 -5.79
C GLY A 45 22.11 -8.86 -6.35
N THR A 46 22.63 -9.85 -7.08
CA THR A 46 21.82 -10.97 -7.59
C THR A 46 21.24 -11.81 -6.44
N PHE A 47 22.03 -12.10 -5.42
CA PHE A 47 21.56 -12.86 -4.26
C PHE A 47 20.53 -12.09 -3.43
N GLU A 48 20.71 -10.78 -3.24
CA GLU A 48 19.74 -9.92 -2.55
C GLU A 48 18.39 -9.89 -3.28
N ALA A 49 18.41 -9.72 -4.61
CA ALA A 49 17.20 -9.76 -5.43
C ALA A 49 16.53 -11.14 -5.41
N TYR A 50 17.32 -12.21 -5.50
CA TYR A 50 16.84 -13.59 -5.38
C TYR A 50 16.20 -13.86 -4.01
N ASN A 51 16.85 -13.45 -2.92
CA ASN A 51 16.36 -13.65 -1.57
C ASN A 51 15.06 -12.89 -1.33
N HIS A 52 14.97 -11.65 -1.83
CA HIS A 52 13.72 -10.87 -1.78
C HIS A 52 12.60 -11.56 -2.56
N LEU A 53 12.89 -12.07 -3.76
CA LEU A 53 11.92 -12.80 -4.57
C LEU A 53 11.44 -14.09 -3.88
N ARG A 54 12.35 -14.89 -3.32
CA ARG A 54 12.03 -16.14 -2.64
C ARG A 54 11.26 -15.90 -1.35
N THR A 55 11.66 -14.89 -0.58
CA THR A 55 10.92 -14.45 0.61
C THR A 55 9.50 -14.02 0.24
N ARG A 56 9.34 -13.21 -0.81
CA ARG A 56 8.02 -12.78 -1.28
C ARG A 56 7.17 -13.96 -1.76
N GLN A 57 7.74 -14.89 -2.52
CA GLN A 57 7.02 -16.09 -2.97
C GLN A 57 6.52 -16.92 -1.80
N MET A 58 7.35 -17.14 -0.78
CA MET A 58 6.96 -17.86 0.44
C MET A 58 5.87 -17.13 1.22
N LEU A 59 5.93 -15.80 1.29
CA LEU A 59 4.90 -14.99 1.94
C LEU A 59 3.60 -14.96 1.14
N GLU A 60 3.65 -14.95 -0.19
CA GLU A 60 2.46 -14.97 -1.06
C GLU A 60 1.68 -16.29 -0.99
N GLU A 61 2.30 -17.37 -0.50
CA GLU A 61 1.61 -18.62 -0.17
C GLU A 61 0.78 -18.51 1.13
N ASP A 62 1.09 -17.54 1.99
CA ASP A 62 0.37 -17.31 3.24
C ASP A 62 -0.95 -16.56 2.97
N ALA A 63 -2.05 -17.15 3.43
CA ALA A 63 -3.39 -16.56 3.27
C ALA A 63 -3.53 -15.21 4.00
N GLU A 64 -2.75 -14.95 5.04
CA GLU A 64 -2.79 -13.70 5.81
C GLU A 64 -1.87 -12.63 5.21
N PHE A 65 -1.02 -12.96 4.23
CA PHE A 65 -0.15 -11.99 3.60
C PHE A 65 -0.89 -11.13 2.57
N VAL A 66 -0.77 -9.81 2.74
CA VAL A 66 -1.40 -8.82 1.88
C VAL A 66 -0.35 -7.84 1.39
N THR A 67 -0.27 -7.70 0.07
CA THR A 67 0.49 -6.64 -0.58
C THR A 67 -0.37 -5.39 -0.68
N CYS A 68 0.20 -4.23 -0.39
CA CYS A 68 -0.46 -2.95 -0.54
C CYS A 68 -0.98 -2.82 -1.97
N VAL A 69 -2.27 -2.48 -2.12
CA VAL A 69 -2.89 -2.30 -3.43
C VAL A 69 -2.18 -1.22 -4.26
N ARG A 70 -1.46 -0.30 -3.61
CA ARG A 70 -0.82 0.87 -4.21
C ARG A 70 0.41 0.52 -5.06
N GLN A 71 0.35 0.84 -6.36
CA GLN A 71 1.33 0.48 -7.41
C GLN A 71 2.74 1.02 -7.14
N ASP A 72 2.85 2.21 -6.54
CA ASP A 72 4.12 2.84 -6.14
C ASP A 72 4.58 2.47 -4.72
N CYS A 73 3.83 1.62 -4.00
CA CYS A 73 4.19 1.19 -2.65
C CYS A 73 4.77 -0.23 -2.62
N GLY A 74 3.99 -1.22 -3.06
CA GLY A 74 4.41 -2.64 -3.05
C GLY A 74 4.75 -3.22 -1.67
N TYR A 75 4.43 -2.52 -0.57
CA TYR A 75 4.69 -3.00 0.80
C TYR A 75 3.82 -4.21 1.15
N GLY A 76 4.44 -5.29 1.59
CA GLY A 76 3.76 -6.51 2.04
C GLY A 76 3.70 -6.61 3.56
N GLN A 77 2.60 -7.13 4.10
CA GLN A 77 2.40 -7.36 5.53
C GLN A 77 1.52 -8.56 5.82
N LEU A 78 1.68 -9.16 7.00
CA LEU A 78 0.75 -10.14 7.53
C LEU A 78 -0.42 -9.43 8.21
N HIS A 79 -1.64 -9.94 7.99
CA HIS A 79 -2.86 -9.41 8.56
C HIS A 79 -3.61 -10.49 9.34
N ALA A 80 -3.25 -10.62 10.62
CA ALA A 80 -3.78 -11.66 11.53
C ALA A 80 -5.29 -11.56 11.80
N GLY A 81 -5.92 -10.42 11.50
CA GLY A 81 -7.37 -10.25 11.63
C GLY A 81 -8.17 -10.98 10.54
N GLY A 82 -7.49 -11.41 9.46
CA GLY A 82 -8.08 -12.21 8.40
C GLY A 82 -9.40 -11.67 7.85
N LEU A 83 -10.41 -12.54 7.76
CA LEU A 83 -11.75 -12.19 7.27
C LEU A 83 -12.60 -11.42 8.29
N GLU A 84 -12.28 -11.53 9.58
CA GLU A 84 -13.04 -10.86 10.65
C GLU A 84 -12.72 -9.37 10.75
N ASP A 85 -11.51 -8.98 10.34
CA ASP A 85 -11.07 -7.59 10.19
C ASP A 85 -10.68 -7.32 8.74
N PRO A 86 -11.62 -7.03 7.83
CA PRO A 86 -11.33 -6.94 6.41
C PRO A 86 -10.57 -5.65 6.01
N ILE A 87 -10.30 -4.74 6.95
CA ILE A 87 -9.63 -3.46 6.67
C ILE A 87 -8.12 -3.60 6.91
N VAL A 88 -7.37 -3.81 5.83
CA VAL A 88 -5.90 -3.86 5.91
C VAL A 88 -5.34 -2.44 5.76
N VAL A 89 -4.69 -1.94 6.79
CA VAL A 89 -3.98 -0.64 6.75
C VAL A 89 -2.52 -0.88 6.43
N CYS A 90 -2.04 -0.34 5.30
CA CYS A 90 -0.64 -0.45 4.91
C CYS A 90 0.28 0.24 5.93
N GLY A 91 1.20 -0.51 6.53
CA GLY A 91 2.16 0.03 7.51
C GLY A 91 3.17 1.04 6.93
N SER A 92 3.35 1.08 5.61
CA SER A 92 4.27 2.00 4.93
C SER A 92 3.61 3.31 4.50
N CYS A 93 2.48 3.23 3.79
CA CYS A 93 1.83 4.41 3.19
C CYS A 93 0.45 4.75 3.74
N GLY A 94 -0.12 3.91 4.62
CA GLY A 94 -1.45 4.12 5.21
C GLY A 94 -2.63 3.84 4.28
N THR A 95 -2.40 3.42 3.03
CA THR A 95 -3.48 3.01 2.12
C THR A 95 -4.27 1.85 2.73
N ARG A 96 -5.60 1.96 2.70
CA ARG A 96 -6.53 0.93 3.17
C ARG A 96 -6.91 0.02 2.00
N THR A 97 -6.73 -1.28 2.20
CA THR A 97 -7.02 -2.33 1.22
C THR A 97 -8.05 -3.29 1.80
N CYS A 98 -8.98 -3.76 0.97
CA CYS A 98 -9.92 -4.79 1.38
C CYS A 98 -9.20 -6.15 1.42
N PHE A 99 -9.25 -6.85 2.55
CA PHE A 99 -8.64 -8.18 2.71
C PHE A 99 -9.25 -9.23 1.77
N ILE A 100 -10.56 -9.12 1.53
CA ILE A 100 -11.32 -10.01 0.63
C ILE A 100 -11.02 -9.66 -0.83
N HIS A 101 -11.05 -8.37 -1.17
CA HIS A 101 -10.71 -7.87 -2.51
C HIS A 101 -9.30 -7.30 -2.54
N ARG A 102 -8.29 -8.16 -2.51
CA ARG A 102 -6.85 -7.80 -2.39
C ARG A 102 -6.31 -6.85 -3.46
N HIS A 103 -7.05 -6.64 -4.54
CA HIS A 103 -6.72 -5.74 -5.64
C HIS A 103 -7.53 -4.43 -5.62
N SER A 104 -8.34 -4.21 -4.59
CA SER A 104 -9.20 -3.03 -4.43
C SER A 104 -8.84 -2.26 -3.17
N VAL A 105 -8.94 -0.93 -3.27
CA VAL A 105 -8.94 -0.08 -2.09
C VAL A 105 -10.15 -0.42 -1.21
N TRP A 106 -10.04 -0.11 0.07
CA TRP A 106 -11.17 -0.24 0.99
C TRP A 106 -12.39 0.56 0.51
N HIS A 107 -13.56 -0.06 0.51
CA HIS A 107 -14.81 0.51 0.04
C HIS A 107 -15.68 0.96 1.24
N ASP A 108 -15.40 2.15 1.77
CA ASP A 108 -16.16 2.71 2.89
C ASP A 108 -17.66 2.77 2.60
N GLY A 109 -18.47 2.32 3.55
CA GLY A 109 -19.93 2.36 3.46
C GLY A 109 -20.55 1.26 2.60
N LEU A 110 -19.74 0.38 1.98
CA LEU A 110 -20.19 -0.80 1.27
C LEU A 110 -19.68 -2.06 1.95
N THR A 111 -20.55 -3.06 2.03
CA THR A 111 -20.13 -4.44 2.28
C THR A 111 -19.39 -4.99 1.06
N CYS A 112 -18.61 -6.06 1.25
CA CYS A 112 -17.91 -6.71 0.13
C CYS A 112 -18.88 -7.17 -0.97
N SER A 113 -20.06 -7.69 -0.59
CA SER A 113 -21.09 -8.12 -1.53
C SER A 113 -21.69 -6.96 -2.33
N GLU A 114 -21.95 -5.82 -1.69
CA GLU A 114 -22.43 -4.61 -2.37
C GLU A 114 -21.38 -4.02 -3.32
N TYR A 115 -20.10 -4.07 -2.91
CA TYR A 115 -18.99 -3.62 -3.76
C TYR A 115 -18.85 -4.49 -5.02
N GLU A 116 -18.98 -5.82 -4.90
CA GLU A 116 -18.95 -6.73 -6.06
C GLU A 116 -20.10 -6.48 -7.03
N GLU A 117 -21.30 -6.19 -6.51
CA GLU A 117 -22.45 -5.83 -7.33
C GLU A 117 -22.23 -4.50 -8.05
N TYR A 118 -21.66 -3.49 -7.35
CA TYR A 118 -21.31 -2.20 -7.94
C TYR A 118 -20.31 -2.34 -9.10
N ILE A 119 -19.25 -3.16 -8.93
CA ILE A 119 -18.27 -3.39 -9.99
C ILE A 119 -18.88 -4.13 -11.18
N ARG A 120 -19.75 -5.13 -10.95
CA ARG A 120 -20.43 -5.87 -12.03
C ARG A 120 -21.32 -4.96 -12.89
N HIS A 121 -22.18 -4.16 -12.25
CA HIS A 121 -23.06 -3.23 -12.97
C HIS A 121 -22.29 -2.19 -13.79
N ARG A 122 -21.12 -1.76 -13.29
CA ARG A 122 -20.25 -0.81 -14.01
C ARG A 122 -19.47 -1.45 -15.15
N SER A 123 -19.19 -2.77 -15.09
CA SER A 123 -18.50 -3.49 -16.16
C SER A 123 -19.37 -3.84 -17.37
N ASP A 124 -20.70 -3.84 -17.20
CA ASP A 124 -21.68 -4.07 -18.27
C ASP A 124 -21.94 -2.83 -19.12
N ASP A 125 -21.44 -1.65 -18.69
CA ASP A 125 -21.49 -0.39 -19.44
C ASP A 125 -20.19 -0.19 -20.26
N PRO A 126 -20.25 -0.22 -21.61
CA PRO A 126 -19.07 -0.06 -22.47
C PRO A 126 -18.34 1.28 -22.29
N GLU A 127 -19.01 2.32 -21.81
CA GLU A 127 -18.46 3.68 -21.66
C GLU A 127 -17.62 3.83 -20.38
N ALA A 128 -17.86 2.99 -19.37
CA ALA A 128 -17.18 3.03 -18.06
C ALA A 128 -15.82 2.30 -18.03
N ARG A 129 -15.46 1.53 -19.08
CA ARG A 129 -14.22 0.73 -19.16
C ARG A 129 -12.92 1.56 -19.20
N SER A 130 -13.01 2.85 -19.53
CA SER A 130 -11.86 3.76 -19.68
C SER A 130 -11.30 4.27 -18.34
N GLU A 131 -12.13 4.41 -17.32
CA GLU A 131 -11.78 5.16 -16.09
C GLU A 131 -11.12 4.31 -14.99
N PHE A 132 -11.23 2.98 -15.05
CA PHE A 132 -10.78 2.11 -13.95
C PHE A 132 -9.25 1.91 -13.89
N GLN A 133 -8.52 2.11 -14.99
CA GLN A 133 -7.05 1.98 -14.99
C GLN A 133 -6.33 3.19 -14.35
N THR A 134 -7.03 4.28 -14.02
CA THR A 134 -6.43 5.53 -13.48
C THR A 134 -6.96 5.92 -12.09
N SER A 135 -7.77 5.10 -11.40
CA SER A 135 -8.29 5.47 -10.08
C SER A 135 -7.38 5.06 -8.91
N TYR A 136 -6.13 5.53 -8.95
CA TYR A 136 -5.40 5.87 -7.72
C TYR A 136 -5.96 7.12 -7.01
N GLN A 137 -7.11 7.59 -7.46
CA GLN A 137 -7.83 8.73 -6.92
C GLN A 137 -9.30 8.34 -6.82
N ILE A 138 -9.68 7.91 -5.62
CA ILE A 138 -10.98 8.05 -4.94
C ILE A 138 -12.18 8.43 -5.84
N PRO A 139 -13.32 7.72 -5.83
CA PRO A 139 -14.59 8.36 -6.10
C PRO A 139 -15.08 9.07 -4.82
N PRO A 140 -15.11 10.41 -4.74
CA PRO A 140 -15.95 11.07 -3.77
C PRO A 140 -17.39 10.92 -4.29
N ARG A 141 -18.24 10.19 -3.55
CA ARG A 141 -19.73 10.21 -3.55
C ARG A 141 -20.37 8.82 -3.56
N ILE A 142 -20.25 8.09 -2.45
CA ILE A 142 -21.40 7.30 -1.95
C ILE A 142 -21.55 7.61 -0.45
N HIS A 143 -21.95 8.84 -0.17
CA HIS A 143 -22.48 9.25 1.15
C HIS A 143 -23.70 10.15 0.93
N ALA A 144 -24.59 9.75 0.02
CA ALA A 144 -25.75 10.55 -0.39
C ALA A 144 -27.08 9.78 -0.36
N LEU A 145 -27.16 8.64 0.34
CA LEU A 145 -28.41 7.91 0.56
C LEU A 145 -28.48 7.37 1.98
N ARG A 146 -28.60 8.28 2.95
CA ARG A 146 -29.29 8.10 4.25
C ARG A 146 -29.05 9.36 5.06
N HIS A 147 -30.08 10.21 5.10
CA HIS A 147 -30.52 11.11 6.18
C HIS A 147 -31.31 12.26 5.55
N ASP A 148 -32.58 12.34 5.92
CA ASP A 148 -33.47 13.48 5.67
C ASP A 148 -32.85 14.80 6.15
N PRO A 149 -33.22 15.95 5.52
CA PRO A 149 -32.51 17.21 5.68
C PRO A 149 -33.01 17.96 6.92
N GLU A 150 -32.23 17.94 8.00
CA GLU A 150 -32.32 18.96 9.03
C GLU A 150 -31.02 19.79 9.11
N ASP A 151 -31.26 21.08 9.22
CA ASP A 151 -30.38 22.22 9.04
C ASP A 151 -29.15 22.24 9.97
N TRP A 152 -28.00 21.81 9.47
CA TRP A 152 -26.69 21.91 10.17
C TRP A 152 -25.81 23.04 9.62
N SER A 153 -26.36 23.92 8.78
CA SER A 153 -25.58 24.88 8.01
C SER A 153 -24.98 26.02 8.85
N THR A 154 -25.64 26.40 9.96
CA THR A 154 -25.21 27.54 10.77
C THR A 154 -24.18 27.18 11.84
N GLN A 155 -24.34 26.03 12.52
CA GLN A 155 -23.42 25.64 13.61
C GLN A 155 -22.04 25.19 13.09
N VAL A 156 -21.96 24.51 11.93
CA VAL A 156 -20.66 24.16 11.31
C VAL A 156 -19.93 25.40 10.84
N ALA A 157 -20.64 26.32 10.17
CA ALA A 157 -20.02 27.54 9.68
C ALA A 157 -19.50 28.41 10.83
N MET A 158 -20.23 28.46 11.95
CA MET A 158 -19.80 29.14 13.18
C MET A 158 -18.63 28.41 13.87
N SER A 159 -18.63 27.07 13.88
CA SER A 159 -17.55 26.24 14.44
C SER A 159 -16.26 26.37 13.62
N MET A 160 -16.35 26.32 12.28
CA MET A 160 -15.21 26.48 11.39
C MET A 160 -14.56 27.87 11.50
N ARG A 161 -15.34 28.93 11.70
CA ARG A 161 -14.80 30.28 11.95
C ARG A 161 -14.01 30.34 13.26
N THR A 162 -14.58 29.78 14.33
CA THR A 162 -13.93 29.75 15.65
C THR A 162 -12.62 28.94 15.60
N ILE A 163 -12.61 27.81 14.89
CA ILE A 163 -11.41 26.99 14.69
C ILE A 163 -10.36 27.73 13.84
N ALA A 164 -10.74 28.43 12.78
CA ALA A 164 -9.82 29.20 11.95
C ALA A 164 -9.20 30.40 12.69
N GLU A 165 -9.91 30.98 13.66
CA GLU A 165 -9.42 32.08 14.49
C GLU A 165 -8.44 31.62 15.57
N THR A 166 -8.64 30.42 16.13
CA THR A 166 -7.90 29.92 17.29
C THR A 166 -6.83 28.88 16.96
N ALA A 167 -6.91 28.24 15.79
CA ALA A 167 -5.97 27.20 15.35
C ALA A 167 -5.24 27.61 14.06
N ARG A 168 -4.00 27.13 13.91
CA ARG A 168 -3.22 27.27 12.67
C ARG A 168 -2.79 25.89 12.17
N PRO A 169 -2.65 25.69 10.84
CA PRO A 169 -2.20 24.42 10.29
C PRO A 169 -0.74 24.15 10.66
N CYS A 170 -0.44 22.91 11.03
CA CYS A 170 0.92 22.44 11.20
C CYS A 170 1.64 22.41 9.82
N PRO A 171 2.82 23.03 9.66
CA PRO A 171 3.50 23.04 8.37
C PRO A 171 4.04 21.67 7.93
N GLY A 172 4.12 20.68 8.83
CA GLY A 172 4.58 19.32 8.50
C GLY A 172 3.49 18.37 8.03
N CYS A 173 2.29 18.46 8.62
CA CYS A 173 1.18 17.51 8.35
C CYS A 173 -0.16 18.19 8.00
N ASN A 174 -0.21 19.52 7.98
CA ASN A 174 -1.38 20.35 7.66
C ASN A 174 -2.61 20.18 8.58
N VAL A 175 -2.45 19.53 9.74
CA VAL A 175 -3.53 19.38 10.74
C VAL A 175 -3.70 20.68 11.53
N ALA A 176 -4.95 21.12 11.74
CA ALA A 176 -5.29 22.30 12.53
C ALA A 176 -4.86 22.11 13.99
N THR A 177 -4.00 23.00 14.49
CA THR A 177 -3.39 22.91 15.82
C THR A 177 -3.69 24.17 16.62
N GLU A 178 -4.18 24.03 17.84
CA GLU A 178 -4.47 25.14 18.76
C GLU A 178 -3.19 25.59 19.50
N ARG A 179 -3.09 26.88 19.83
CA ARG A 179 -2.03 27.40 20.71
C ARG A 179 -2.47 27.29 22.17
N SER A 180 -1.81 26.45 22.96
CA SER A 180 -1.99 26.44 24.41
C SER A 180 -1.27 27.63 25.05
N GLY A 181 -2.01 28.74 25.28
CA GLY A 181 -1.70 29.80 26.24
C GLY A 181 -0.39 30.58 26.04
N GLY A 182 -0.50 31.85 25.60
CA GLY A 182 0.49 32.93 25.76
C GLY A 182 1.90 32.75 25.14
N CYS A 183 2.28 31.54 24.76
CA CYS A 183 3.57 31.19 24.19
C CYS A 183 3.47 31.08 22.67
N LYS A 184 4.52 31.49 21.93
CA LYS A 184 4.54 31.42 20.47
C LYS A 184 4.77 30.00 19.92
N HIS A 185 5.06 29.04 20.79
CA HIS A 185 5.32 27.66 20.41
C HIS A 185 4.03 26.88 20.19
N MET A 186 3.91 26.20 19.04
CA MET A 186 2.84 25.26 18.72
C MET A 186 3.42 23.86 18.69
N THR A 187 2.75 22.89 19.31
CA THR A 187 3.18 21.48 19.31
C THR A 187 2.14 20.65 18.59
N CYS A 188 2.57 19.92 17.55
CA CYS A 188 1.71 18.99 16.82
C CYS A 188 1.61 17.66 17.58
N THR A 189 0.41 17.11 17.72
CA THR A 189 0.15 15.81 18.37
C THR A 189 0.18 14.62 17.40
N CYS A 190 0.42 14.87 16.10
CA CYS A 190 0.56 13.80 15.12
C CYS A 190 1.81 12.97 15.39
N ILE A 191 1.63 11.64 15.49
CA ILE A 191 2.63 10.64 15.88
C ILE A 191 3.87 10.62 14.96
N ALA A 192 3.78 11.16 13.73
CA ALA A 192 4.85 11.11 12.74
C ALA A 192 5.98 12.16 12.91
N HIS A 193 5.78 13.25 13.67
CA HIS A 193 6.78 14.33 13.73
C HIS A 193 6.92 14.92 15.14
N GLY A 194 7.84 14.39 15.95
CA GLY A 194 8.31 15.03 17.19
C GLY A 194 9.18 16.27 16.95
N ILE A 195 8.76 17.20 16.08
CA ILE A 195 9.53 18.39 15.73
C ILE A 195 9.02 19.58 16.54
N LYS A 196 9.85 20.07 17.48
CA LYS A 196 9.65 21.36 18.14
C LYS A 196 9.89 22.47 17.12
N ILE A 197 8.85 23.19 16.72
CA ILE A 197 8.96 24.32 15.80
C ILE A 197 9.22 25.59 16.61
N SER A 198 10.44 26.15 16.49
CA SER A 198 10.81 27.46 17.04
C SER A 198 10.95 28.50 15.92
N ARG A 199 10.06 29.50 15.90
CA ARG A 199 10.34 30.86 15.41
C ARG A 199 9.48 31.87 16.17
#